data_AF-E4TPW9-F1
#
_entry.id   AF-E4TPW9-F1
#
_cell.length_a   1.000
_cell.length_b   1.000
_cell.length_c   1.000
_cell.angle_alpha   90.00
_cell.angle_beta   90.00
_cell.angle_gamma   90.00
#
_symmetry.space_group_name_H-M   'P 1'
#
loop_
_entity.id
_entity.type
_entity.pdbx_description
1 polymer ?
#
loop_
_entity_poly.entity_id
_entity_poly.type
_entity_poly.pdbx_seq_one_letter_code
_entity_poly.pdbx_strand_id
1 'polypeptide(L)'
;MNKLKSIFRLTALCLILSAGLFACKSSKKMADASKDADTTEEQQERPDDTTVDLESPKASETADTKISEEEISNKLDQYFDAIANASGNTARANSNINEAKSMFASPDVPVLIIINESTDGTKDYDEPTNILDYMNYLKDQGKNLNDIYKVKTNDRGRITELELIRK
;
A
#
# COMPACT_ATOMS: atom_id res chain seq x y z
N MET A 1 -11.48 43.40 -37.32
CA MET A 1 -10.08 43.81 -37.58
C MET A 1 -9.39 44.13 -36.24
N ASN A 2 -8.09 43.83 -36.13
CA ASN A 2 -7.07 44.38 -35.20
C ASN A 2 -7.50 44.56 -33.71
N LYS A 3 -7.32 43.57 -32.83
CA LYS A 3 -6.04 43.15 -32.18
C LYS A 3 -5.36 44.25 -31.34
N LEU A 4 -5.92 44.57 -30.17
CA LEU A 4 -5.23 45.33 -29.13
C LEU A 4 -4.35 44.39 -28.28
N LYS A 5 -3.05 44.32 -28.58
CA LYS A 5 -2.05 43.59 -27.78
C LYS A 5 -0.90 44.52 -27.38
N SER A 6 -1.04 45.09 -26.19
CA SER A 6 -0.04 45.85 -25.41
C SER A 6 -0.63 45.89 -23.98
N ILE A 7 0.07 45.74 -22.85
CA ILE A 7 1.49 45.87 -22.51
C ILE A 7 1.82 44.77 -21.47
N PHE A 8 2.82 43.91 -21.68
CA PHE A 8 3.46 43.12 -20.58
C PHE A 8 4.81 42.54 -21.04
N ARG A 9 5.83 43.42 -21.06
CA ARG A 9 7.25 43.07 -21.24
C ARG A 9 8.15 44.10 -20.54
N LEU A 10 8.17 44.13 -19.20
CA LEU A 10 9.30 44.69 -18.45
C LEU A 10 9.27 44.32 -16.96
N THR A 11 9.92 43.21 -16.58
CA THR A 11 10.32 42.93 -15.19
C THR A 11 11.64 42.16 -15.19
N ALA A 12 12.72 42.90 -15.46
CA ALA A 12 14.06 42.50 -15.07
C ALA A 12 14.46 43.28 -13.81
N LEU A 13 15.43 42.73 -13.08
CA LEU A 13 16.19 43.39 -12.00
C LEU A 13 15.47 43.60 -10.66
N CYS A 14 15.69 42.66 -9.73
CA CYS A 14 15.99 42.99 -8.34
C CYS A 14 16.85 41.87 -7.72
N LEU A 15 18.17 42.04 -7.82
CA LEU A 15 19.20 41.21 -7.23
C LEU A 15 19.76 42.01 -6.05
N ILE A 16 19.63 41.55 -4.80
CA ILE A 16 20.49 41.96 -3.66
C ILE A 16 20.21 41.12 -2.38
N LEU A 17 21.29 40.55 -1.84
CA LEU A 17 21.61 40.12 -0.46
C LEU A 17 20.45 39.77 0.52
N SER A 18 20.50 38.60 1.16
CA SER A 18 21.41 38.43 2.32
C SER A 18 21.63 36.96 2.70
N ALA A 19 22.86 36.64 3.11
CA ALA A 19 23.25 35.30 3.54
C ALA A 19 23.06 35.10 5.05
N GLY A 20 22.38 34.03 5.45
CA GLY A 20 22.31 33.57 6.85
C GLY A 20 23.36 32.50 7.13
N LEU A 21 24.23 32.75 8.11
CA LEU A 21 25.33 31.85 8.48
C LEU A 21 24.81 30.67 9.32
N PHE A 22 24.93 29.44 8.82
CA PHE A 22 24.75 28.23 9.63
C PHE A 22 25.99 27.98 10.49
N ALA A 23 25.89 28.25 11.79
CA ALA A 23 26.95 27.95 12.75
C ALA A 23 26.92 26.46 13.17
N CYS A 24 27.90 25.68 12.75
CA CYS A 24 28.15 24.37 13.34
C CYS A 24 28.73 24.52 14.75
N LYS A 25 28.22 23.78 15.74
CA LYS A 25 28.97 23.48 16.96
C LYS A 25 28.72 22.05 17.43
N SER A 26 29.74 21.21 17.29
CA SER A 26 29.74 19.84 17.79
C SER A 26 30.24 19.78 19.25
N SER A 27 29.64 18.88 20.03
CA SER A 27 30.17 18.37 21.29
C SER A 27 29.56 16.98 21.50
N LYS A 28 30.23 15.86 21.20
CA LYS A 28 31.46 15.26 21.77
C LYS A 28 31.10 14.18 22.82
N LYS A 29 31.66 12.98 22.60
CA LYS A 29 31.41 11.71 23.32
C LYS A 29 31.73 11.75 24.83
N MET A 30 30.95 10.95 25.58
CA MET A 30 31.35 10.06 26.69
C MET A 30 30.42 8.82 26.62
N ALA A 31 30.80 7.52 26.71
CA ALA A 31 32.07 6.80 26.86
C ALA A 31 32.49 6.27 28.26
N ASP A 32 31.62 5.51 28.93
CA ASP A 32 31.95 4.42 29.89
C ASP A 32 30.68 3.51 30.00
N ALA A 33 30.64 2.18 29.91
CA ALA A 33 31.55 1.05 30.23
C ALA A 33 31.43 0.46 31.65
N SER A 34 30.39 -0.35 31.85
CA SER A 34 30.38 -1.55 32.73
C SER A 34 29.65 -2.63 31.93
N LYS A 35 30.20 -3.77 31.52
CA LYS A 35 31.16 -4.68 32.16
C LYS A 35 30.58 -5.38 33.38
N ASP A 36 29.92 -6.49 33.10
CA ASP A 36 29.88 -7.81 33.75
C ASP A 36 29.43 -8.75 32.59
N ALA A 37 30.11 -9.82 32.16
CA ALA A 37 30.61 -11.03 32.85
C ALA A 37 29.46 -11.82 33.52
N ASP A 38 29.26 -13.12 33.33
CA ASP A 38 29.80 -14.18 32.43
C ASP A 38 28.87 -15.42 32.60
N THR A 39 29.13 -16.54 31.91
CA THR A 39 28.49 -17.88 32.11
C THR A 39 27.11 -18.05 31.43
N THR A 40 26.72 -19.14 30.76
CA THR A 40 27.30 -20.26 29.98
C THR A 40 26.26 -21.39 29.99
N GLU A 41 26.00 -22.04 28.84
CA GLU A 41 25.18 -23.27 28.67
C GLU A 41 23.66 -23.13 29.02
N GLU A 42 22.73 -23.94 28.52
CA GLU A 42 22.81 -25.27 27.85
C GLU A 42 21.69 -25.46 26.79
N GLN A 43 21.69 -26.60 26.09
CA GLN A 43 20.75 -26.98 25.02
C GLN A 43 19.34 -27.36 25.51
N GLN A 44 18.31 -27.25 24.65
CA GLN A 44 17.38 -28.38 24.44
C GLN A 44 16.66 -28.36 23.07
N GLU A 45 16.33 -29.54 22.55
CA GLU A 45 15.80 -29.82 21.21
C GLU A 45 14.42 -30.55 21.29
N ARG A 46 13.48 -30.21 20.39
CA ARG A 46 12.31 -30.97 19.81
C ARG A 46 11.64 -32.13 20.62
N PRO A 47 10.29 -32.20 20.79
CA PRO A 47 9.26 -32.48 19.74
C PRO A 47 7.94 -31.67 19.86
N ASP A 48 7.05 -31.49 18.87
CA ASP A 48 6.43 -32.33 17.80
C ASP A 48 5.11 -33.04 18.19
N ASP A 49 4.11 -32.88 17.32
CA ASP A 49 2.79 -33.52 17.15
C ASP A 49 1.59 -33.31 18.13
N THR A 50 0.39 -33.17 17.50
CA THR A 50 -1.03 -33.36 17.93
C THR A 50 -1.53 -32.83 19.29
N THR A 51 -2.65 -32.11 19.42
CA THR A 51 -4.00 -32.28 18.81
C THR A 51 -4.83 -30.98 18.78
N VAL A 52 -5.80 -30.92 17.86
CA VAL A 52 -7.00 -30.07 17.96
C VAL A 52 -7.78 -30.36 19.25
N ASP A 53 -8.29 -29.33 19.93
CA ASP A 53 -9.75 -29.19 20.03
C ASP A 53 -10.25 -27.79 20.41
N LEU A 54 -11.50 -27.57 20.05
CA LEU A 54 -12.34 -26.39 20.20
C LEU A 54 -12.39 -25.78 21.62
N GLU A 55 -12.24 -24.46 21.74
CA GLU A 55 -13.14 -23.67 22.59
C GLU A 55 -13.30 -22.22 22.13
N SER A 56 -14.54 -21.73 22.15
CA SER A 56 -14.95 -20.43 21.62
C SER A 56 -15.41 -19.50 22.74
N PRO A 57 -14.76 -18.33 22.95
CA PRO A 57 -15.32 -17.26 23.75
C PRO A 57 -16.16 -16.32 22.86
N LYS A 58 -17.48 -16.37 23.10
CA LYS A 58 -18.49 -15.50 22.51
C LYS A 58 -18.33 -14.03 22.96
N ALA A 59 -18.77 -13.11 22.09
CA ALA A 59 -19.05 -11.70 22.34
C ALA A 59 -17.87 -10.71 22.51
N SER A 60 -17.62 -9.96 21.43
CA SER A 60 -17.64 -8.50 21.53
C SER A 60 -18.57 -7.98 20.43
N GLU A 61 -19.68 -7.36 20.81
CA GLU A 61 -20.60 -6.73 19.86
C GLU A 61 -20.00 -5.41 19.38
N THR A 62 -19.58 -5.37 18.11
CA THR A 62 -19.50 -4.11 17.35
C THR A 62 -20.41 -4.26 16.15
N ALA A 63 -21.28 -3.27 15.92
CA ALA A 63 -22.35 -3.35 14.92
C ALA A 63 -21.80 -3.59 13.51
N ASP A 64 -21.90 -4.83 13.03
CA ASP A 64 -21.53 -5.23 11.68
C ASP A 64 -22.53 -4.68 10.66
N THR A 65 -22.35 -3.42 10.29
CA THR A 65 -22.70 -2.97 8.94
C THR A 65 -21.82 -3.75 7.98
N LYS A 66 -22.33 -4.88 7.47
CA LYS A 66 -21.68 -5.62 6.38
C LYS A 66 -21.59 -4.71 5.17
N ILE A 67 -20.42 -4.10 4.98
CA ILE A 67 -20.10 -3.29 3.80
C ILE A 67 -20.26 -4.19 2.58
N SER A 68 -20.98 -3.71 1.57
CA SER A 68 -21.25 -4.48 0.35
C SER A 68 -19.98 -4.67 -0.49
N GLU A 69 -19.96 -5.73 -1.30
CA GLU A 69 -18.86 -5.99 -2.24
C GLU A 69 -18.69 -4.82 -3.23
N GLU A 70 -19.78 -4.17 -3.63
CA GLU A 70 -19.79 -2.96 -4.47
C GLU A 70 -19.09 -1.76 -3.77
N GLU A 71 -19.42 -1.47 -2.51
CA GLU A 71 -18.77 -0.39 -1.75
C GLU A 71 -17.27 -0.64 -1.54
N ILE A 72 -16.87 -1.89 -1.31
CA ILE A 72 -15.46 -2.28 -1.20
C ILE A 72 -14.76 -2.10 -2.55
N SER A 73 -15.37 -2.57 -3.64
CA SER A 73 -14.81 -2.49 -5.00
C SER A 73 -14.64 -1.05 -5.46
N ASN A 74 -15.68 -0.22 -5.30
CA ASN A 74 -15.64 1.21 -5.62
C ASN A 74 -14.56 1.96 -4.82
N LYS A 75 -14.39 1.64 -3.54
CA LYS A 75 -13.33 2.25 -2.71
C LYS A 75 -11.94 1.76 -3.11
N LEU A 76 -11.80 0.49 -3.51
CA LEU A 76 -10.53 -0.09 -3.93
C LEU A 76 -10.08 0.49 -5.29
N ASP A 77 -10.99 0.61 -6.25
CA ASP A 77 -10.71 1.21 -7.56
C ASP A 77 -10.28 2.69 -7.41
N GLN A 78 -10.95 3.45 -6.54
CA GLN A 78 -10.51 4.82 -6.17
C GLN A 78 -9.07 4.86 -5.61
N TYR A 79 -8.66 3.87 -4.82
CA TYR A 79 -7.27 3.77 -4.37
C TYR A 79 -6.31 3.41 -5.50
N PHE A 80 -6.68 2.46 -6.38
CA PHE A 80 -5.86 2.07 -7.53
C PHE A 80 -5.64 3.25 -8.49
N ASP A 81 -6.69 4.01 -8.80
CA ASP A 81 -6.60 5.27 -9.53
C ASP A 81 -5.74 6.31 -8.80
N ALA A 82 -5.90 6.47 -7.47
CA ALA A 82 -5.10 7.41 -6.70
C ALA A 82 -3.60 7.03 -6.67
N ILE A 83 -3.27 5.73 -6.64
CA ILE A 83 -1.89 5.22 -6.70
C ILE A 83 -1.30 5.48 -8.08
N ALA A 84 -2.02 5.10 -9.15
CA ALA A 84 -1.61 5.31 -10.53
C ALA A 84 -1.37 6.79 -10.86
N ASN A 85 -2.34 7.65 -10.55
CA ASN A 85 -2.24 9.09 -10.79
C ASN A 85 -1.13 9.79 -9.96
N ALA A 86 -0.60 9.12 -8.92
CA ALA A 86 0.51 9.62 -8.10
C ALA A 86 1.90 9.12 -8.54
N SER A 87 2.03 8.41 -9.67
CA SER A 87 3.31 7.82 -10.16
C SER A 87 4.51 8.78 -10.13
N GLY A 88 4.33 10.05 -10.55
CA GLY A 88 5.38 11.08 -10.51
C GLY A 88 5.70 11.65 -9.11
N ASN A 89 5.04 11.18 -8.06
CA ASN A 89 5.22 11.61 -6.68
C ASN A 89 5.23 10.38 -5.74
N THR A 90 6.40 9.75 -5.62
CA THR A 90 6.62 8.54 -4.82
C THR A 90 6.11 8.66 -3.38
N ALA A 91 6.25 9.83 -2.74
CA ALA A 91 5.75 10.04 -1.38
C ALA A 91 4.22 9.97 -1.31
N ARG A 92 3.51 10.58 -2.28
CA ARG A 92 2.05 10.51 -2.35
C ARG A 92 1.55 9.12 -2.73
N ALA A 93 2.18 8.47 -3.71
CA ALA A 93 1.84 7.11 -4.09
C ALA A 93 2.01 6.13 -2.91
N ASN A 94 3.13 6.21 -2.18
CA ASN A 94 3.37 5.37 -1.00
C ASN A 94 2.36 5.63 0.13
N SER A 95 1.85 6.86 0.29
CA SER A 95 0.72 7.15 1.20
C SER A 95 -0.52 6.37 0.78
N ASN A 96 -0.92 6.51 -0.50
CA ASN A 96 -2.10 5.85 -1.04
C ASN A 96 -1.99 4.31 -0.95
N ILE A 97 -0.80 3.74 -1.20
CA ILE A 97 -0.51 2.31 -1.00
C ILE A 97 -0.71 1.91 0.46
N ASN A 98 -0.18 2.66 1.43
CA ASN A 98 -0.32 2.32 2.85
C ASN A 98 -1.77 2.44 3.35
N GLU A 99 -2.53 3.41 2.82
CA GLU A 99 -3.97 3.53 3.07
C GLU A 99 -4.74 2.34 2.48
N ALA A 100 -4.52 2.01 1.21
CA ALA A 100 -5.17 0.90 0.51
C ALA A 100 -4.84 -0.47 1.14
N LYS A 101 -3.58 -0.71 1.54
CA LYS A 101 -3.14 -1.92 2.27
C LYS A 101 -3.99 -2.22 3.51
N SER A 102 -4.56 -1.20 4.15
CA SER A 102 -5.43 -1.40 5.32
C SER A 102 -6.73 -2.15 5.00
N MET A 103 -7.16 -2.22 3.74
CA MET A 103 -8.34 -2.97 3.32
C MET A 103 -8.09 -4.49 3.25
N PHE A 104 -6.82 -4.90 3.17
CA PHE A 104 -6.42 -6.30 2.95
C PHE A 104 -6.10 -7.01 4.27
N ALA A 105 -6.20 -8.34 4.27
CA ALA A 105 -5.84 -9.18 5.41
C ALA A 105 -4.32 -9.25 5.64
N SER A 106 -3.53 -9.19 4.57
CA SER A 106 -2.07 -9.17 4.56
C SER A 106 -1.56 -8.45 3.28
N PRO A 107 -0.28 -8.04 3.18
CA PRO A 107 0.30 -7.59 1.91
C PRO A 107 0.41 -8.71 0.86
N ASP A 108 0.36 -9.96 1.29
CA ASP A 108 0.54 -11.17 0.47
C ASP A 108 -0.79 -11.70 -0.10
N VAL A 109 -1.90 -10.97 0.06
CA VAL A 109 -3.21 -11.35 -0.49
C VAL A 109 -3.10 -11.57 -2.00
N PRO A 110 -3.51 -12.74 -2.52
CA PRO A 110 -3.40 -13.06 -3.94
C PRO A 110 -4.28 -12.15 -4.78
N VAL A 111 -3.70 -11.71 -5.90
CA VAL A 111 -4.35 -10.97 -6.98
C VAL A 111 -4.27 -11.80 -8.25
N LEU A 112 -5.44 -12.10 -8.81
CA LEU A 112 -5.59 -12.90 -10.03
C LEU A 112 -6.13 -12.00 -11.14
N ILE A 113 -5.38 -11.85 -12.23
CA ILE A 113 -5.77 -11.01 -13.37
C ILE A 113 -6.34 -11.92 -14.47
N ILE A 114 -7.65 -11.81 -14.73
CA ILE A 114 -8.34 -12.50 -15.81
C ILE A 114 -7.88 -11.89 -17.14
N ILE A 115 -7.33 -12.73 -18.02
CA ILE A 115 -6.87 -12.35 -19.36
C ILE A 115 -7.87 -12.74 -20.45
N ASN A 116 -8.73 -13.72 -20.18
CA ASN A 116 -9.79 -14.20 -21.07
C ASN A 116 -10.89 -14.91 -20.24
N GLU A 117 -12.14 -14.80 -20.68
CA GLU A 117 -13.27 -15.56 -20.13
C GLU A 117 -14.01 -16.25 -21.29
N SER A 118 -14.05 -17.58 -21.25
CA SER A 118 -14.67 -18.41 -22.26
C SER A 118 -16.19 -18.40 -22.15
N THR A 119 -16.90 -18.76 -23.23
CA THR A 119 -18.38 -18.73 -23.29
C THR A 119 -19.08 -19.68 -22.30
N ASP A 120 -18.34 -20.60 -21.69
CA ASP A 120 -18.80 -21.52 -20.65
C ASP A 120 -18.50 -21.03 -19.21
N GLY A 121 -17.88 -19.85 -19.06
CA GLY A 121 -17.45 -19.29 -17.78
C GLY A 121 -16.05 -19.73 -17.33
N THR A 122 -15.30 -20.48 -18.16
CA THR A 122 -13.91 -20.83 -17.86
C THR A 122 -13.00 -19.61 -18.02
N LYS A 123 -12.28 -19.24 -16.97
CA LYS A 123 -11.35 -18.08 -16.96
C LYS A 123 -9.90 -18.51 -17.13
N ASP A 124 -9.21 -17.81 -18.01
CA ASP A 124 -7.75 -17.84 -18.09
C ASP A 124 -7.17 -16.66 -17.29
N TYR A 125 -6.11 -16.92 -16.53
CA TYR A 125 -5.44 -15.93 -15.69
C TYR A 125 -4.00 -15.67 -16.15
N ASP A 126 -3.52 -14.45 -15.93
CA ASP A 126 -2.10 -14.09 -16.04
C ASP A 126 -1.27 -14.75 -14.91
N GLU A 127 0.04 -14.52 -14.87
CA GLU A 127 0.87 -14.97 -13.75
C GLU A 127 0.35 -14.40 -12.41
N PRO A 128 0.11 -15.25 -11.38
CA PRO A 128 -0.46 -14.79 -10.12
C PRO A 128 0.51 -13.88 -9.36
N THR A 129 -0.03 -12.83 -8.74
CA THR A 129 0.77 -11.88 -7.94
C THR A 129 0.12 -11.63 -6.58
N ASN A 130 0.74 -10.79 -5.75
CA ASN A 130 0.16 -10.32 -4.49
C ASN A 130 -0.24 -8.84 -4.59
N ILE A 131 -1.07 -8.40 -3.65
CA ILE A 131 -1.61 -7.03 -3.67
C ILE A 131 -0.53 -5.95 -3.51
N LEU A 132 0.52 -6.18 -2.72
CA LEU A 132 1.59 -5.19 -2.54
C LEU A 132 2.36 -4.97 -3.85
N ASP A 133 2.71 -6.03 -4.56
CA ASP A 133 3.40 -5.96 -5.83
C ASP A 133 2.50 -5.39 -6.93
N TYR A 134 1.22 -5.76 -6.96
CA TYR A 134 0.24 -5.16 -7.87
C TYR A 134 0.09 -3.64 -7.65
N MET A 135 0.00 -3.18 -6.40
CA MET A 135 -0.06 -1.74 -6.09
C MET A 135 1.23 -1.00 -6.44
N ASN A 136 2.39 -1.65 -6.30
CA ASN A 136 3.66 -1.08 -6.78
C ASN A 136 3.71 -1.02 -8.32
N TYR A 137 3.21 -2.05 -9.00
CA TYR A 137 3.05 -2.04 -10.45
C TYR A 137 2.17 -0.89 -10.93
N LEU A 138 1.01 -0.63 -10.30
CA LEU A 138 0.15 0.52 -10.61
C LEU A 138 0.89 1.87 -10.48
N LYS A 139 1.66 2.04 -9.39
CA LYS A 139 2.52 3.21 -9.17
C LYS A 139 3.57 3.36 -10.28
N ASP A 140 4.18 2.26 -10.73
CA ASP A 140 5.24 2.28 -11.73
C ASP A 140 4.70 2.45 -13.17
N GLN A 141 3.50 1.93 -13.48
CA GLN A 141 2.82 2.15 -14.77
C GLN A 141 2.17 3.52 -14.89
N GLY A 142 1.76 4.12 -13.77
CA GLY A 142 0.99 5.36 -13.75
C GLY A 142 -0.40 5.26 -14.38
N LYS A 143 -0.96 4.04 -14.47
CA LYS A 143 -2.28 3.75 -15.04
C LYS A 143 -2.95 2.61 -14.27
N ASN A 144 -4.24 2.75 -14.02
CA ASN A 144 -5.09 1.65 -13.59
C ASN A 144 -5.55 0.86 -14.83
N LEU A 145 -4.98 -0.34 -15.02
CA LEU A 145 -5.13 -1.12 -16.25
C LEU A 145 -6.21 -2.21 -16.18
N ASN A 146 -6.74 -2.48 -14.98
CA ASN A 146 -7.72 -3.53 -14.74
C ASN A 146 -8.89 -2.98 -13.91
N ASP A 147 -10.09 -3.49 -14.15
CA ASP A 147 -11.25 -3.30 -13.28
C ASP A 147 -11.26 -4.34 -12.14
N ILE A 148 -11.91 -4.01 -11.04
CA ILE A 148 -12.24 -4.96 -9.98
C ILE A 148 -13.32 -5.92 -10.51
N TYR A 149 -13.00 -7.21 -10.62
CA TYR A 149 -13.97 -8.22 -11.06
C TYR A 149 -14.72 -8.83 -9.87
N LYS A 150 -13.99 -9.19 -8.79
CA LYS A 150 -14.58 -9.80 -7.59
C LYS A 150 -13.67 -9.66 -6.37
N VAL A 151 -14.28 -9.55 -5.20
CA VAL A 151 -13.57 -9.40 -3.92
C VAL A 151 -14.05 -10.48 -2.94
N LYS A 152 -13.12 -11.28 -2.40
CA LYS A 152 -13.42 -12.16 -1.25
C LYS A 152 -12.96 -11.49 0.03
N THR A 153 -13.75 -11.59 1.09
CA THR A 153 -13.43 -11.04 2.42
C THR A 153 -13.53 -12.10 3.51
N ASN A 154 -12.87 -11.83 4.65
CA ASN A 154 -13.07 -12.58 5.89
C ASN A 154 -14.16 -11.94 6.78
N ASP A 155 -14.45 -12.59 7.92
CA ASP A 155 -15.45 -12.14 8.90
C ASP A 155 -15.20 -10.74 9.48
N ARG A 156 -14.01 -10.15 9.28
CA ARG A 156 -13.64 -8.79 9.70
C ARG A 156 -13.73 -7.78 8.54
N GLY A 157 -14.33 -8.14 7.42
CA GLY A 157 -14.44 -7.30 6.21
C GLY A 157 -13.11 -7.00 5.53
N ARG A 158 -12.02 -7.73 5.86
CA ARG A 158 -10.73 -7.58 5.18
C ARG A 158 -10.67 -8.44 3.94
N ILE A 159 -10.14 -7.90 2.85
CA ILE A 159 -9.96 -8.61 1.58
C ILE A 159 -8.94 -9.73 1.74
N THR A 160 -9.30 -10.94 1.29
CA THR A 160 -8.48 -12.16 1.36
C THR A 160 -8.10 -12.71 -0.02
N GLU A 161 -8.80 -12.31 -1.08
CA GLU A 161 -8.50 -12.62 -2.48
C GLU A 161 -9.13 -11.54 -3.37
N LEU A 162 -8.46 -11.20 -4.47
CA LEU A 162 -8.92 -10.21 -5.44
C LEU A 162 -8.82 -10.76 -6.86
N GLU A 163 -9.96 -10.87 -7.55
CA GLU A 163 -9.99 -11.10 -9.00
C GLU A 163 -10.12 -9.74 -9.72
N LEU A 164 -9.30 -9.54 -10.75
CA LEU A 164 -9.28 -8.37 -11.61
C LEU A 164 -9.53 -8.79 -13.06
N ILE A 165 -10.00 -7.88 -13.91
CA ILE A 165 -10.16 -8.10 -15.36
C ILE A 165 -9.57 -6.91 -16.13
N ARG A 166 -8.94 -7.12 -17.29
CA ARG A 166 -8.42 -6.01 -18.10
C ARG A 166 -9.53 -5.05 -18.54
N LYS A 167 -9.25 -3.75 -18.47
CA LYS A 167 -10.07 -2.67 -19.06
C LYS A 167 -9.94 -2.65 -20.60
#